data_AF-A0A494WX30-F1
#
_entry.id   AF-A0A494WX30-F1
#
_cell.length_a   1.000
_cell.length_b   1.000
_cell.length_c   1.000
_cell.angle_alpha   90.00
_cell.angle_beta   90.00
_cell.angle_gamma   90.00
#
_symmetry.space_group_name_H-M   'P 1'
#
loop_
_entity.id
_entity.type
_entity.pdbx_description
1 polymer ?
#
loop_
_entity_poly.entity_id
_entity_poly.type
_entity_poly.pdbx_seq_one_letter_code
_entity_poly.pdbx_strand_id
1 'polypeptide(L)'
;MNCVTGQGVNKYDDITTLGRGGSDTTAVALAAVLHADKCEIYTDVDGVYTADPRIVKDAKKIDVITYDEMLELASLGAKVLHNRSVEMAKKYNVELVVRSSLNRSEGTVVKEASEMENY
;
A
#
# COMPACT_ATOMS: atom_id res chain seq x y z
N MET A 1 17.33 -3.43 6.42
CA MET A 1 16.23 -2.87 5.61
C MET A 1 16.69 -2.93 4.17
N ASN A 2 16.28 -3.96 3.43
CA ASN A 2 16.70 -4.15 2.05
C ASN A 2 15.79 -3.28 1.18
N CYS A 3 16.31 -2.14 0.72
CA CYS A 3 15.63 -1.32 -0.27
C CYS A 3 15.67 -2.06 -1.61
N VAL A 4 14.59 -2.74 -1.98
CA VAL A 4 14.37 -3.15 -3.36
C VAL A 4 13.91 -1.91 -4.11
N THR A 5 14.84 -1.19 -4.72
CA THR A 5 14.49 -0.15 -5.69
C THR A 5 13.69 -0.82 -6.80
N GLY A 6 12.55 -0.23 -7.21
CA GLY A 6 11.68 -0.69 -8.29
C GLY A 6 12.36 -0.72 -9.66
N GLN A 7 13.39 -1.54 -9.80
CA GLN A 7 14.10 -1.87 -11.01
C GLN A 7 13.83 -3.36 -11.30
N GLY A 8 13.16 -3.62 -12.42
CA GLY A 8 12.99 -4.95 -12.97
C GLY A 8 13.94 -5.14 -14.14
N VAL A 9 14.50 -6.34 -14.28
CA VAL A 9 15.30 -6.71 -15.44
C VAL A 9 14.37 -7.42 -16.43
N ASN A 10 14.28 -6.95 -17.67
CA ASN A 10 13.52 -7.65 -18.70
C ASN A 10 14.32 -8.85 -19.25
N LYS A 11 13.70 -9.68 -20.10
CA LYS A 11 14.33 -10.85 -20.76
C LYS A 11 15.50 -10.55 -21.71
N TYR A 12 15.90 -9.28 -21.82
CA TYR A 12 17.01 -8.78 -22.63
C TYR A 12 18.10 -8.09 -21.78
N ASP A 13 18.09 -8.30 -20.45
CA ASP A 13 19.06 -7.70 -19.51
C ASP A 13 18.98 -6.16 -19.40
N ASP A 14 17.90 -5.54 -19.88
CA ASP A 14 17.69 -4.10 -19.71
C ASP A 14 17.08 -3.79 -18.33
N ILE A 15 17.71 -2.86 -17.62
CA ILE A 15 17.20 -2.29 -16.37
C ILE A 15 15.99 -1.41 -16.69
N THR A 16 14.78 -1.92 -16.46
CA THR A 16 13.52 -1.18 -16.59
C THR A 16 13.08 -0.68 -15.22
N THR A 17 12.82 0.62 -15.10
CA THR A 17 12.12 1.17 -13.94
C THR A 17 10.62 0.93 -14.14
N LEU A 18 9.92 0.39 -13.14
CA LEU A 18 8.47 0.14 -13.21
C LEU A 18 7.62 1.43 -13.10
N GLY A 19 8.21 2.61 -13.38
CA GLY A 19 7.59 3.92 -13.19
C GLY A 19 7.49 4.34 -11.72
N ARG A 20 6.87 5.51 -11.46
CA ARG A 20 6.54 5.95 -10.08
C ARG A 20 5.56 4.92 -9.47
N GLY A 21 5.84 4.42 -8.26
CA GLY A 21 5.05 3.33 -7.63
C GLY A 21 5.54 1.91 -7.97
N GLY A 22 6.61 1.77 -8.75
CA GLY A 22 7.23 0.48 -9.05
C GLY A 22 7.80 -0.23 -7.81
N SER A 23 8.23 0.52 -6.81
CA SER A 23 8.74 -0.02 -5.53
C SER A 23 7.64 -0.76 -4.77
N ASP A 24 6.47 -0.12 -4.60
CA ASP A 24 5.34 -0.72 -3.89
C ASP A 24 4.86 -1.98 -4.61
N THR A 25 4.75 -1.91 -5.94
CA THR A 25 4.34 -3.05 -6.76
C THR A 25 5.32 -4.21 -6.65
N THR A 26 6.63 -3.92 -6.61
CA THR A 26 7.66 -4.95 -6.45
C THR A 26 7.64 -5.56 -5.06
N ALA A 27 7.45 -4.74 -4.01
CA ALA A 27 7.33 -5.21 -2.64
C ALA A 27 6.15 -6.17 -2.48
N VAL A 28 4.99 -5.82 -3.05
CA VAL A 28 3.79 -6.67 -3.02
C VAL A 28 4.00 -7.95 -3.83
N ALA A 29 4.62 -7.87 -5.01
CA ALA A 29 4.93 -9.05 -5.81
C ALA A 29 5.88 -10.02 -5.07
N LEU A 30 6.91 -9.49 -4.40
CA LEU A 30 7.82 -10.29 -3.58
C LEU A 30 7.10 -10.91 -2.37
N ALA A 31 6.27 -10.14 -1.68
CA ALA A 31 5.47 -10.65 -0.56
C ALA A 31 4.54 -11.79 -0.99
N ALA A 32 3.90 -11.66 -2.15
CA ALA A 32 3.06 -12.72 -2.73
C ALA A 32 3.87 -13.99 -3.04
N VAL A 33 5.04 -13.87 -3.66
CA VAL A 33 5.90 -15.00 -4.02
C VAL A 33 6.51 -15.68 -2.79
N LEU A 34 6.84 -14.90 -1.76
CA LEU A 34 7.42 -15.41 -0.51
C LEU A 34 6.36 -15.92 0.48
N HIS A 35 5.08 -15.87 0.12
CA HIS A 35 3.95 -16.19 1.02
C HIS A 35 4.05 -15.43 2.36
N ALA A 36 4.45 -14.15 2.30
CA ALA A 36 4.55 -13.33 3.49
C ALA A 36 3.16 -13.01 4.05
N ASP A 37 3.02 -13.00 5.37
CA ASP A 37 1.74 -12.69 6.04
C ASP A 37 1.28 -11.25 5.74
N LYS A 38 2.23 -10.32 5.56
CA LYS A 38 1.95 -8.90 5.30
C LYS A 38 3.08 -8.22 4.52
N CYS A 39 2.73 -7.16 3.79
CA CYS A 39 3.66 -6.26 3.10
C CYS A 39 3.57 -4.86 3.70
N GLU A 40 4.62 -4.42 4.39
CA GLU A 40 4.68 -3.08 4.98
C GLU A 40 5.22 -2.05 3.98
N ILE A 41 4.46 -0.99 3.73
CA ILE A 41 4.84 0.14 2.88
C ILE A 41 5.17 1.33 3.79
N TYR A 42 6.43 1.74 3.78
CA TYR A 42 6.91 2.87 4.58
C TYR A 42 6.90 4.16 3.75
N THR A 43 6.20 5.18 4.24
CA THR A 43 6.02 6.47 3.57
C THR A 43 6.26 7.65 4.54
N ASP A 44 6.06 8.89 4.09
CA ASP A 44 6.19 10.11 4.91
C ASP A 44 4.94 10.41 5.75
N VAL A 45 3.82 9.77 5.43
CA VAL A 45 2.59 9.77 6.24
C VAL A 45 2.50 8.54 7.15
N ASP A 46 1.73 8.64 8.23
CA ASP A 46 1.61 7.61 9.26
C ASP A 46 0.38 6.71 9.13
N GLY A 47 -0.29 6.79 7.98
CA GLY A 47 -1.44 5.98 7.61
C GLY A 47 -2.24 6.60 6.45
N VAL A 48 -3.36 5.96 6.15
CA VAL A 48 -4.40 6.49 5.25
C VAL A 48 -5.39 7.28 6.10
N TYR A 49 -5.85 8.41 5.57
CA TYR A 49 -6.81 9.30 6.22
C TYR A 49 -8.09 9.39 5.40
N THR A 50 -9.20 9.70 6.05
CA THR A 50 -10.52 9.89 5.39
C THR A 50 -10.53 11.01 4.35
N ALA A 51 -9.63 11.98 4.48
CA ALA A 51 -9.38 13.06 3.54
C ALA A 51 -7.92 13.53 3.70
N ASP A 52 -7.43 14.40 2.82
CA ASP A 52 -6.10 15.00 2.99
C ASP A 52 -6.08 15.85 4.28
N PRO A 53 -5.30 15.46 5.32
CA PRO A 53 -5.25 16.20 6.58
C PRO A 53 -4.66 17.61 6.45
N ARG A 54 -3.97 17.91 5.33
CA ARG A 54 -3.46 19.25 5.01
C ARG A 54 -4.56 20.20 4.58
N ILE A 55 -5.69 19.66 4.10
CA ILE A 55 -6.84 20.43 3.61
C ILE A 55 -7.99 20.35 4.62
N VAL A 56 -8.30 19.16 5.11
CA VAL A 56 -9.40 18.88 6.05
C VAL A 56 -8.82 18.62 7.43
N LYS A 57 -8.97 19.59 8.35
CA LYS A 57 -8.43 19.50 9.71
C LYS A 57 -9.04 18.36 10.55
N ASP A 58 -10.29 17.99 10.24
CA ASP A 58 -11.00 16.90 10.91
C ASP A 58 -10.79 15.54 10.23
N ALA A 59 -9.82 15.43 9.31
CA ALA A 59 -9.46 14.16 8.70
C ALA A 59 -8.99 13.18 9.77
N LYS A 60 -9.62 12.00 9.80
CA LYS A 60 -9.28 10.95 10.76
C LYS A 60 -8.42 9.91 10.10
N LYS A 61 -7.42 9.42 10.83
CA LYS A 61 -6.66 8.25 10.42
C LYS A 61 -7.57 7.03 10.44
N ILE A 62 -7.46 6.21 9.41
CA ILE A 62 -8.19 4.95 9.26
C ILE A 62 -7.27 3.84 9.74
N ASP A 63 -7.72 3.01 10.69
CA ASP A 63 -6.90 1.91 11.20
C ASP A 63 -6.91 0.70 10.24
N VAL A 64 -8.08 0.41 9.67
CA VAL A 64 -8.31 -0.69 8.73
C VAL A 64 -9.16 -0.19 7.57
N ILE A 65 -8.74 -0.49 6.34
CA ILE A 65 -9.46 -0.17 5.10
C ILE A 65 -9.47 -1.39 4.18
N THR A 66 -10.55 -1.57 3.41
CA THR A 66 -10.60 -2.66 2.44
C THR A 66 -9.78 -2.34 1.18
N TYR A 67 -9.39 -3.36 0.42
CA TYR A 67 -8.73 -3.14 -0.88
C TYR A 67 -9.56 -2.24 -1.81
N ASP A 68 -10.88 -2.41 -1.82
CA ASP A 68 -11.78 -1.66 -2.70
C ASP A 68 -11.92 -0.20 -2.28
N GLU A 69 -12.12 0.06 -0.98
CA GLU A 69 -12.14 1.43 -0.45
C GLU A 69 -10.80 2.14 -0.69
N MET A 70 -9.67 1.43 -0.54
CA MET A 70 -8.36 1.98 -0.81
C MET A 70 -8.18 2.31 -2.30
N LEU A 71 -8.68 1.47 -3.21
CA LEU A 71 -8.66 1.75 -4.66
C LEU A 71 -9.52 2.97 -5.01
N GLU A 72 -10.68 3.13 -4.37
CA GLU A 72 -11.51 4.32 -4.55
C GLU A 72 -10.80 5.58 -4.04
N LEU A 73 -10.25 5.56 -2.82
CA LEU A 73 -9.48 6.69 -2.27
C LEU A 73 -8.29 7.06 -3.14
N ALA A 74 -7.55 6.07 -3.63
CA ALA A 74 -6.39 6.31 -4.50
C ALA A 74 -6.83 6.90 -5.85
N SER A 75 -7.99 6.47 -6.38
CA SER A 75 -8.60 7.03 -7.60
C SER A 75 -9.10 8.47 -7.41
N LEU A 76 -9.52 8.83 -6.20
CA LEU A 76 -9.90 10.21 -5.82
C LEU A 76 -8.69 11.13 -5.56
N GLY A 77 -7.47 10.62 -5.73
CA GLY A 77 -6.25 11.40 -5.63
C GLY A 77 -5.53 11.28 -4.29
N ALA A 78 -5.90 10.34 -3.41
CA ALA A 78 -5.10 10.02 -2.24
C ALA A 78 -3.76 9.39 -2.68
N LYS A 79 -2.68 10.17 -2.66
CA LYS A 79 -1.34 9.75 -3.16
C LYS A 79 -0.57 8.85 -2.20
N VAL A 80 -1.25 8.10 -1.32
CA VAL A 80 -0.60 7.30 -0.27
C VAL A 80 -0.10 5.97 -0.79
N LEU A 81 -0.86 5.32 -1.67
CA LEU A 81 -0.49 4.05 -2.32
C LEU A 81 -0.75 4.14 -3.82
N HIS A 82 0.06 3.44 -4.61
CA HIS A 82 -0.16 3.32 -6.04
C HIS A 82 -1.25 2.28 -6.34
N ASN A 83 -2.27 2.59 -7.15
CA ASN A 83 -3.41 1.69 -7.42
C ASN A 83 -2.97 0.26 -7.77
N ARG A 84 -1.95 0.15 -8.63
CA ARG A 84 -1.40 -1.14 -9.09
C ARG A 84 -0.87 -2.03 -7.95
N SER A 85 -0.31 -1.46 -6.88
CA SER A 85 0.16 -2.26 -5.74
C SER A 85 -1.02 -2.80 -4.93
N VAL A 86 -2.09 -2.00 -4.78
CA VAL A 86 -3.33 -2.42 -4.11
C VAL A 86 -4.09 -3.48 -4.92
N GLU A 87 -4.17 -3.33 -6.24
CA GLU A 87 -4.75 -4.37 -7.12
C GLU A 87 -3.98 -5.70 -7.02
N MET A 88 -2.65 -5.62 -6.97
CA MET A 88 -1.80 -6.81 -6.85
C MET A 88 -1.98 -7.46 -5.48
N ALA A 89 -2.07 -6.66 -4.42
CA ALA A 89 -2.34 -7.12 -3.06
C ALA A 89 -3.68 -7.84 -2.98
N LYS A 90 -4.73 -7.24 -3.55
CA LYS A 90 -6.06 -7.88 -3.69
C LYS A 90 -5.98 -9.20 -4.45
N LYS A 91 -5.30 -9.22 -5.60
CA LYS A 91 -5.21 -10.41 -6.46
C LYS A 91 -4.53 -11.59 -5.79
N TYR A 92 -3.50 -11.35 -4.98
CA TYR A 92 -2.73 -12.39 -4.30
C TYR A 92 -3.07 -12.55 -2.81
N ASN A 93 -4.12 -11.85 -2.36
CA ASN A 93 -4.53 -11.78 -0.96
C ASN A 93 -3.37 -11.49 0.01
N VAL A 94 -2.59 -10.45 -0.27
CA VAL A 94 -1.47 -9.99 0.56
C VAL A 94 -1.92 -8.78 1.35
N GLU A 95 -1.97 -8.87 2.68
CA GLU A 95 -2.29 -7.72 3.53
C GLU A 95 -1.22 -6.63 3.40
N LEU A 96 -1.63 -5.38 3.20
CA LEU A 96 -0.72 -4.24 3.19
C LEU A 96 -0.79 -3.48 4.51
N VAL A 97 0.34 -2.92 4.95
CA VAL A 97 0.35 -2.00 6.09
C VAL A 97 1.08 -0.72 5.70
N VAL A 98 0.36 0.40 5.66
CA VAL A 98 0.93 1.72 5.40
C VAL A 98 1.46 2.29 6.70
N ARG A 99 2.77 2.51 6.81
CA ARG A 99 3.41 3.06 8.02
C ARG A 99 4.25 4.28 7.70
N SER A 100 4.48 5.11 8.72
CA SER A 100 5.48 6.18 8.59
C SER A 100 6.89 5.63 8.75
N SER A 101 7.81 6.13 7.94
CA SER A 101 9.25 5.99 8.14
C SER A 101 9.80 6.88 9.26
N LEU A 102 9.01 7.86 9.72
CA LEU A 102 9.42 8.88 10.69
C LEU A 102 9.02 8.54 12.13
N ASN A 103 8.16 7.54 12.32
CA ASN A 103 7.68 7.14 13.63
C ASN A 103 7.36 5.63 13.70
N ARG A 104 6.99 5.15 14.89
CA ARG A 104 6.63 3.74 15.12
C ARG A 104 5.12 3.50 15.18
N SER A 105 4.30 4.43 14.70
CA SER A 105 2.84 4.27 14.75
C SER A 105 2.41 3.03 13.97
N GLU A 106 1.29 2.41 14.39
CA GLU A 106 0.84 1.13 13.84
C GLU A 106 0.41 1.19 12.37
N GLY A 107 0.31 2.39 11.79
CA GLY A 107 -0.06 2.55 10.39
C GLY A 107 -1.54 2.33 10.11
N THR A 108 -1.86 2.02 8.87
CA THR A 108 -3.19 1.60 8.39
C THR A 108 -3.06 0.25 7.71
N VAL A 109 -3.92 -0.70 8.07
CA VAL A 109 -3.98 -2.03 7.43
C VAL A 109 -4.94 -2.00 6.24
N VAL A 110 -4.48 -2.44 5.08
CA VAL A 110 -5.30 -2.66 3.88
C VAL A 110 -5.47 -4.15 3.68
N LYS A 111 -6.71 -4.65 3.77
CA LYS A 111 -7.01 -6.09 3.67
C LYS A 111 -8.32 -6.35 2.94
N GLU A 112 -8.68 -7.62 2.77
CA GLU A 112 -9.99 -7.98 2.23
C GLU A 112 -11.09 -7.60 3.23
N ALA A 113 -12.27 -7.27 2.72
CA ALA A 113 -13.44 -7.10 3.58
C ALA A 113 -13.72 -8.44 4.29
N SER A 114 -13.59 -8.47 5.62
CA SER A 114 -14.10 -9.59 6.39
C SER A 114 -15.62 -9.48 6.42
N GLU A 115 -16.34 -10.48 5.90
CA GLU A 115 -17.77 -10.64 6.21
C GLU A 115 -17.92 -10.94 7.72
N MET A 116 -17.96 -9.88 8.53
CA MET A 116 -18.24 -9.75 9.98
C MET A 116 -17.34 -8.61 10.46
N GLU A 117 -17.87 -7.46 10.89
CA GLU A 117 -18.71 -7.32 12.08
C GLU A 117 -20.02 -6.57 11.80
N ASN A 118 -21.14 -7.30 11.86
CA ASN A 118 -22.37 -6.72 12.39
C ASN A 118 -22.21 -6.69 13.91
N TYR A 119 -22.18 -5.50 14.53
CA TYR A 119 -22.74 -5.25 15.86
C TYR A 119 -23.00 -3.76 16.07
#